data_AF-A0A2L2YXM6-F1
#
_entry.id   AF-A0A2L2YXM6-F1
#
_cell.length_a   1.000
_cell.length_b   1.000
_cell.length_c   1.000
_cell.angle_alpha   90.00
_cell.angle_beta   90.00
_cell.angle_gamma   90.00
#
_symmetry.space_group_name_H-M   'P 1'
#
loop_
_entity.id
_entity.type
_entity.pdbx_description
1 polymer ?
#
loop_
_entity_poly.entity_id
_entity_poly.type
_entity_poly.pdbx_seq_one_letter_code
_entity_poly.pdbx_strand_id
1 'polypeptide(L)'
;GWQQDSCLRSITTGSISPGAGKFLIEHIGPFLCTHVIYGFDGLDMDWEYPANRGGKPADKENLVALMRELTAAFASNGYLLTAAVSSGVKTMDTAYYIPEVSKYLDINNVMAYDLHG
;
A
#
# COMPACT_ATOMS: atom_id res chain seq x y z
N GLY A 1 5.49 -2.77 -2.96
CA GLY A 1 5.93 -3.20 -4.31
C GLY A 1 6.93 -4.34 -4.25
N TRP A 2 6.93 -5.19 -5.27
CA TRP A 2 7.68 -6.46 -5.46
C TRP A 2 9.10 -6.58 -4.85
N GLN A 3 9.90 -5.51 -4.83
CA GLN A 3 11.33 -5.53 -4.44
C GLN A 3 11.59 -5.25 -2.95
N GLN A 4 10.58 -5.19 -2.08
CA GLN A 4 10.76 -4.74 -0.69
C GLN A 4 11.46 -5.72 0.28
N ASP A 5 12.24 -6.68 -0.23
CA ASP A 5 13.27 -7.38 0.52
C ASP A 5 14.66 -7.01 -0.03
N SER A 6 15.46 -6.34 0.81
CA SER A 6 16.89 -5.96 0.70
C SER A 6 17.23 -4.48 0.41
N CYS A 7 18.11 -3.94 1.26
CA CYS A 7 18.70 -2.60 1.32
C CYS A 7 18.76 -1.76 0.02
N LEU A 8 17.91 -0.73 -0.10
CA LEU A 8 18.27 0.69 -0.29
C LEU A 8 17.03 1.54 -0.63
N ARG A 9 17.12 2.81 -0.22
CA ARG A 9 16.06 3.82 -0.19
C ARG A 9 15.76 4.41 -1.58
N SER A 10 14.49 4.49 -1.91
CA SER A 10 13.84 5.64 -2.56
C SER A 10 12.35 5.53 -2.26
N ILE A 11 11.81 6.42 -1.44
CA ILE A 11 10.37 6.46 -1.14
C ILE A 11 9.71 7.23 -2.28
N THR A 12 9.45 6.53 -3.38
CA THR A 12 8.38 6.89 -4.32
C THR A 12 7.13 6.20 -3.81
N THR A 13 6.14 7.01 -3.42
CA THR A 13 4.83 6.60 -2.86
C THR A 13 4.92 5.75 -1.59
N GLY A 14 4.29 6.21 -0.50
CA GLY A 14 4.43 5.61 0.82
C GLY A 14 3.91 4.17 0.91
N SER A 15 4.66 3.17 0.46
CA SER A 15 4.30 1.78 0.67
C SER A 15 4.63 1.40 2.12
N ILE A 16 3.61 1.17 2.94
CA ILE A 16 3.76 0.73 4.34
C ILE A 16 3.80 -0.80 4.38
N SER A 17 4.92 -1.37 4.81
CA SER A 17 5.03 -2.78 5.19
C SER A 17 4.72 -2.97 6.68
N PRO A 18 3.99 -4.02 7.10
CA PRO A 18 3.78 -4.30 8.52
C PRO A 18 5.08 -4.87 9.12
N GLY A 19 5.96 -3.99 9.60
CA GLY A 19 7.20 -4.39 10.28
C GLY A 19 8.34 -3.36 10.33
N ALA A 20 8.29 -2.28 9.56
CA ALA A 20 9.34 -1.25 9.56
C ALA A 20 8.84 0.06 10.18
N GLY A 21 9.70 0.66 11.01
CA GLY A 21 9.41 1.72 11.97
C GLY A 21 8.64 2.95 11.45
N LYS A 22 7.93 3.59 12.38
CA LYS A 22 7.24 4.87 12.22
C LYS A 22 8.21 5.94 11.69
N PHE A 23 8.12 6.27 10.41
CA PHE A 23 8.73 7.49 9.88
C PHE A 23 7.73 8.63 10.08
N LEU A 24 7.94 9.43 11.11
CA LEU A 24 7.21 10.68 11.32
C LEU A 24 7.99 11.83 10.66
N ILE A 25 7.27 12.88 10.24
CA ILE A 25 7.85 14.03 9.54
C ILE A 25 8.91 14.76 10.39
N GLU A 26 8.81 14.63 11.71
CA GLU A 26 9.75 15.16 12.71
C GLU A 26 11.14 14.50 12.70
N HIS A 27 11.30 13.34 12.05
CA HIS A 27 12.59 12.67 11.90
C HIS A 27 13.42 13.22 10.71
N ILE A 28 12.92 14.22 10.00
CA ILE A 28 13.62 14.89 8.91
C ILE A 28 14.40 16.07 9.49
N GLY A 29 15.74 15.98 9.48
CA GLY A 29 16.62 17.01 10.02
C GLY A 29 16.41 18.36 9.30
N PRO A 30 16.13 19.46 10.03
CA PRO A 30 15.76 20.76 9.44
C PRO A 30 16.92 21.50 8.73
N PHE A 31 18.09 20.88 8.59
CA PHE A 31 19.30 21.47 8.02
C PHE A 31 19.79 20.78 6.74
N LEU A 32 19.05 19.82 6.17
CA LEU A 32 19.37 19.34 4.83
C LEU A 32 19.01 20.42 3.80
N CYS A 33 19.99 20.86 3.01
CA CYS A 33 19.88 21.89 1.97
C CYS A 33 19.04 21.48 0.73
N THR A 34 18.06 20.60 0.91
CA THR A 34 17.11 20.17 -0.12
C THR A 34 15.73 20.17 0.52
N HIS A 35 15.12 21.35 0.65
CA HIS A 35 13.72 21.47 1.07
C HIS A 35 12.80 20.98 -0.05
N VAL A 36 12.81 19.69 -0.33
CA VAL A 36 11.69 19.06 -1.02
C VAL A 36 10.61 18.91 0.04
N ILE A 37 9.70 19.88 0.08
CA ILE A 37 8.45 19.72 0.81
C ILE A 37 7.64 18.73 -0.02
N TYR A 38 7.56 17.48 0.44
CA TYR A 38 6.67 16.49 -0.16
C TYR A 38 5.24 16.78 0.31
N GLY A 39 4.41 17.30 -0.60
CA GLY A 39 2.96 17.28 -0.44
C GLY A 39 2.44 15.97 -1.01
N PHE A 40 2.00 15.06 -0.14
CA PHE A 40 1.32 13.85 -0.58
C PHE A 40 -0.18 14.09 -0.53
N ASP A 41 -0.87 13.76 -1.62
CA ASP A 41 -2.34 13.86 -1.72
C ASP A 41 -3.03 12.54 -1.32
N GLY A 42 -2.27 11.49 -0.99
CA GLY A 42 -2.81 10.18 -0.68
C GLY A 42 -1.79 9.07 -0.49
N LEU A 43 -2.29 7.84 -0.41
CA LEU A 43 -1.56 6.59 -0.24
C LEU A 43 -2.00 5.58 -1.31
N ASP A 44 -1.04 4.86 -1.89
CA ASP A 44 -1.29 3.71 -2.77
C ASP A 44 -0.77 2.44 -2.10
N MET A 45 -1.66 1.44 -1.96
CA MET A 45 -1.38 0.18 -1.29
C MET A 45 -0.88 -0.87 -2.28
N ASP A 46 0.43 -1.13 -2.24
CA ASP A 46 1.12 -2.05 -3.16
C ASP A 46 1.62 -3.31 -2.43
N TRP A 47 0.70 -4.07 -1.81
CA TRP A 47 1.00 -5.37 -1.22
C TRP A 47 0.85 -6.49 -2.27
N GLU A 48 1.98 -7.12 -2.63
CA GLU A 48 2.05 -8.16 -3.65
C GLU A 48 2.46 -9.53 -3.06
N TYR A 49 1.56 -10.39 -2.61
CA TYR A 49 0.12 -10.21 -2.46
C TYR A 49 -0.29 -10.76 -1.10
N PRO A 50 -1.38 -10.26 -0.47
CA PRO A 50 -1.93 -10.87 0.73
C PRO A 50 -2.10 -12.39 0.56
N ALA A 51 -1.77 -13.17 1.58
CA ALA A 51 -1.81 -14.64 1.58
C ALA A 51 -0.83 -15.34 0.61
N ASN A 52 -0.01 -14.59 -0.12
CA ASN A 52 1.00 -15.12 -1.04
C ASN A 52 2.41 -14.70 -0.57
N ARG A 53 3.46 -15.24 -1.18
CA ARG A 53 4.88 -14.92 -0.85
C ARG A 53 5.25 -15.04 0.64
N GLY A 54 4.73 -16.07 1.31
CA GLY A 54 4.95 -16.26 2.76
C GLY A 54 3.90 -15.58 3.64
N GLY A 55 2.92 -14.91 3.03
CA GLY A 55 1.69 -14.47 3.69
C GLY A 55 0.82 -15.64 4.19
N LYS A 56 -0.15 -15.31 5.03
CA LYS A 56 -1.09 -16.27 5.64
C LYS A 56 -2.50 -16.03 5.07
N PRO A 57 -3.38 -17.05 5.05
CA PRO A 57 -4.76 -16.86 4.59
C PRO A 57 -5.50 -15.70 5.27
N ALA A 58 -5.22 -15.47 6.56
CA ALA A 58 -5.77 -14.35 7.34
C ALA A 58 -5.42 -12.95 6.80
N ASP A 59 -4.40 -12.83 5.95
CA ASP A 59 -4.02 -11.56 5.34
C ASP A 59 -5.12 -11.00 4.45
N LYS A 60 -5.98 -11.87 3.90
CA LYS A 60 -7.14 -11.50 3.10
C LYS A 60 -8.14 -10.67 3.92
N GLU A 61 -8.46 -11.11 5.13
CA GLU A 61 -9.30 -10.37 6.08
C GLU A 61 -8.55 -9.16 6.65
N ASN A 62 -7.26 -9.31 6.96
CA ASN A 62 -6.46 -8.22 7.53
C ASN A 62 -6.32 -7.04 6.56
N LEU A 63 -6.25 -7.29 5.25
CA LEU A 63 -6.24 -6.23 4.24
C LEU A 63 -7.51 -5.37 4.34
N VAL A 64 -8.69 -5.99 4.49
CA VAL A 64 -9.96 -5.25 4.64
C VAL A 64 -9.95 -4.39 5.89
N ALA A 65 -9.47 -4.94 7.01
CA ALA A 65 -9.35 -4.20 8.26
C ALA A 65 -8.38 -3.02 8.12
N LEU A 66 -7.24 -3.23 7.45
CA LEU A 66 -6.25 -2.19 7.18
C LEU A 66 -6.82 -1.07 6.31
N MET A 67 -7.52 -1.39 5.22
CA MET A 67 -8.14 -0.38 4.35
C MET A 67 -9.17 0.47 5.10
N ARG A 68 -9.98 -0.16 5.95
CA ARG A 68 -10.94 0.53 6.82
C ARG A 68 -10.24 1.48 7.79
N GLU A 69 -9.17 1.05 8.44
CA GLU A 69 -8.42 1.87 9.41
C GLU A 69 -7.70 3.04 8.73
N LEU A 70 -7.10 2.82 7.56
CA LEU A 70 -6.47 3.88 6.76
C LEU A 70 -7.48 4.92 6.30
N THR A 71 -8.64 4.48 5.81
CA THR A 71 -9.74 5.38 5.43
C THR A 71 -10.17 6.25 6.61
N ALA A 72 -10.33 5.65 7.80
CA ALA A 72 -10.67 6.38 9.02
C ALA A 72 -9.59 7.40 9.41
N ALA A 73 -8.31 7.05 9.27
CA ALA A 73 -7.19 7.96 9.52
C ALA A 73 -7.11 9.11 8.52
N PHE A 74 -7.61 8.92 7.29
CA PHE A 74 -7.55 9.92 6.21
C PHE A 74 -8.77 10.83 6.16
N ALA A 75 -9.87 10.46 6.82
CA ALA A 75 -11.16 11.15 6.78
C ALA A 75 -11.08 12.66 7.06
N SER A 76 -10.19 13.11 7.94
CA SER A 76 -10.06 14.54 8.29
C SER A 76 -9.22 15.37 7.32
N ASN A 77 -8.36 14.71 6.52
CA ASN A 77 -7.37 15.39 5.68
C ASN A 77 -7.75 15.36 4.19
N GLY A 78 -8.75 14.55 3.80
CA GLY A 78 -9.17 14.41 2.40
C GLY A 78 -8.13 13.71 1.53
N TYR A 79 -7.27 12.87 2.14
CA TYR A 79 -6.28 12.09 1.42
C TYR A 79 -6.93 10.95 0.64
N LEU A 80 -6.43 10.71 -0.57
CA LEU A 80 -6.83 9.58 -1.41
C LEU A 80 -6.25 8.27 -0.86
N LEU A 81 -7.02 7.20 -0.96
CA LEU A 81 -6.57 5.84 -0.71
C LEU A 81 -6.79 4.99 -1.96
N THR A 82 -5.70 4.45 -2.50
CA THR A 82 -5.68 3.64 -3.72
C THR A 82 -4.95 2.33 -3.46
N ALA A 83 -5.08 1.34 -4.34
CA ALA A 83 -4.30 0.10 -4.25
C ALA A 83 -3.94 -0.46 -5.62
N ALA A 84 -2.72 -0.97 -5.76
CA ALA A 84 -2.34 -1.85 -6.86
C ALA A 84 -2.79 -3.29 -6.59
N VAL A 85 -3.64 -3.83 -7.48
CA VAL A 85 -4.23 -5.17 -7.34
C VAL A 85 -3.81 -6.09 -8.49
N SER A 86 -3.65 -7.38 -8.18
CA SER A 86 -3.32 -8.39 -9.20
C SER A 86 -4.39 -8.49 -10.29
N SER A 87 -3.98 -8.66 -11.54
CA SER A 87 -4.86 -9.05 -12.66
C SER A 87 -5.07 -10.57 -12.77
N GLY A 88 -4.33 -11.38 -12.00
CA GLY A 88 -4.39 -12.84 -12.04
C GLY A 88 -5.51 -13.40 -11.16
N VAL A 89 -6.47 -14.12 -11.76
CA VAL A 89 -7.65 -14.68 -11.06
C VAL A 89 -7.26 -15.53 -9.84
N LYS A 90 -6.27 -16.41 -9.99
CA LYS A 90 -5.80 -17.26 -8.88
C LYS A 90 -5.29 -16.44 -7.69
N THR A 91 -4.61 -15.32 -7.95
CA THR A 91 -4.13 -14.41 -6.91
C THR A 91 -5.29 -13.64 -6.30
N MET A 92 -6.23 -13.16 -7.12
CA MET A 92 -7.39 -12.43 -6.62
C MET A 92 -8.23 -13.29 -5.66
N ASP A 93 -8.44 -14.56 -5.99
CA ASP A 93 -9.21 -15.49 -5.17
C ASP A 93 -8.59 -15.72 -3.79
N THR A 94 -7.25 -15.74 -3.69
CA THR A 94 -6.55 -15.96 -2.41
C THR A 94 -6.29 -14.67 -1.64
N ALA A 95 -6.07 -13.56 -2.34
CA ALA A 95 -5.55 -12.33 -1.74
C ALA A 95 -6.62 -11.30 -1.36
N TYR A 96 -7.78 -11.28 -2.04
CA TYR A 96 -8.71 -10.14 -1.93
C TYR A 96 -10.16 -10.54 -1.72
N TYR A 97 -10.83 -9.85 -0.80
CA TYR A 97 -12.28 -9.68 -0.87
C TYR A 97 -12.56 -8.40 -1.66
N ILE A 98 -12.50 -8.46 -3.00
CA ILE A 98 -12.59 -7.27 -3.87
C ILE A 98 -13.80 -6.37 -3.54
N PRO A 99 -15.02 -6.90 -3.33
CA PRO A 99 -16.16 -6.06 -2.97
C PRO A 99 -16.02 -5.34 -1.63
N GLU A 100 -15.31 -5.93 -0.66
CA GLU A 100 -15.10 -5.32 0.66
C GLU A 100 -13.98 -4.29 0.62
N VAL A 101 -12.87 -4.61 -0.05
CA VAL A 101 -11.74 -3.68 -0.23
C VAL A 101 -12.17 -2.44 -1.02
N SER A 102 -12.97 -2.61 -2.07
CA SER A 102 -13.43 -1.51 -2.93
C SER A 102 -14.36 -0.52 -2.24
N LYS A 103 -14.89 -0.82 -1.05
CA LYS A 103 -15.68 0.15 -0.26
C LYS A 103 -14.81 1.27 0.34
N TYR A 104 -13.52 1.03 0.44
CA TYR A 104 -12.57 1.89 1.15
C TYR A 104 -11.58 2.60 0.21
N LEU A 105 -11.47 2.12 -1.03
CA LEU A 105 -10.54 2.67 -2.02
C LEU A 105 -11.25 3.66 -2.93
N ASP A 106 -10.59 4.77 -3.22
CA ASP A 106 -11.00 5.71 -4.25
C ASP A 106 -10.76 5.13 -5.66
N ILE A 107 -9.62 4.45 -5.85
CA ILE A 107 -9.22 3.87 -7.14
C ILE A 107 -8.57 2.49 -6.90
N ASN A 108 -8.91 1.53 -7.78
CA ASN A 108 -8.23 0.24 -7.87
C ASN A 108 -7.32 0.24 -9.12
N ASN A 109 -6.01 0.21 -8.92
CA ASN A 109 -5.01 0.16 -9.98
C ASN A 109 -4.76 -1.31 -10.35
N VAL A 110 -5.47 -1.84 -11.35
CA VAL A 110 -5.30 -3.23 -11.80
C VAL A 110 -3.97 -3.38 -12.55
N MET A 111 -3.06 -4.19 -12.03
CA MET A 111 -1.76 -4.48 -12.64
C MET A 111 -1.91 -5.44 -13.83
N ALA A 112 -2.43 -4.94 -14.95
CA ALA A 112 -2.71 -5.67 -16.19
C ALA A 112 -1.45 -5.84 -17.07
N TYR A 113 -0.35 -6.24 -16.45
CA TYR A 113 0.95 -6.50 -17.07
C TYR A 113 1.62 -7.70 -16.37
N ASP A 114 2.81 -8.10 -16.81
CA ASP A 114 3.54 -9.29 -16.32
C ASP A 114 2.75 -10.61 -16.41
N LEU A 115 1.87 -10.71 -17.43
CA LEU A 115 1.05 -11.90 -17.67
C LEU A 115 1.86 -13.08 -18.23
N HIS A 116 2.98 -12.77 -18.89
CA HIS A 116 3.93 -13.72 -19.47
C HIS A 116 5.35 -13.17 -19.30
N GLY A 117 6.33 -14.06 -19.21
CA GLY A 117 7.75 -13.73 -19.05
C GLY A 117 8.63 -14.94 -19.37
#